data_AF-A0A4W5KPK9-F1
#
_entry.id   AF-A0A4W5KPK9-F1
#
_cell.length_a   1.000
_cell.length_b   1.000
_cell.length_c   1.000
_cell.angle_alpha   90.00
_cell.angle_beta   90.00
_cell.angle_gamma   90.00
#
_symmetry.space_group_name_H-M   'P 1'
#
loop_
_entity.id
_entity.type
_entity.pdbx_description
1 polymer ?
#
loop_
_entity_poly.entity_id
_entity_poly.type
_entity_poly.pdbx_seq_one_letter_code
_entity_poly.pdbx_strand_id
1 'polypeptide(L)'
;MGNSYAGQLRTTRFEEVLHNSIEASLRSNTVVPRPVFSQLYLEAKQPTLHNGRVENEDEEEEDGSESNSPPVPYKMKPPPEGYCTTDGFCQAGRDLRLSSLVSEPQDVPPGFLLVGALSAGAPDTLLVCAVDRRFLPDERGCNALLGFSGNCMGCGEKGFRYFTEFSNHINLKLSTQPKKQKHLKYHLSRDNQGQLVRGAAICWKGLGKTRCWAKNIQHYKIHVHKQQVCC
;
A
#
# COMPACT_ATOMS: atom_id res chain seq x y z
N MET A 1 -29.12 -6.25 -54.27
CA MET A 1 -29.82 -5.39 -53.29
C MET A 1 -29.37 -5.80 -51.89
N GLY A 2 -28.42 -5.09 -51.31
CA GLY A 2 -27.99 -5.31 -49.93
C GLY A 2 -28.40 -4.12 -49.09
N ASN A 3 -29.28 -4.33 -48.10
CA ASN A 3 -29.58 -3.35 -47.07
C ASN A 3 -28.90 -3.78 -45.77
N SER A 4 -28.00 -2.96 -45.26
CA SER A 4 -27.48 -3.04 -43.90
C SER A 4 -27.44 -1.63 -43.33
N TYR A 5 -28.56 -1.21 -42.72
CA TYR A 5 -28.63 -0.05 -41.84
C TYR A 5 -29.47 -0.45 -40.62
N ALA A 6 -28.82 -1.07 -39.65
CA ALA A 6 -29.38 -1.27 -38.32
C ALA A 6 -28.24 -1.10 -37.31
N GLY A 7 -28.08 0.11 -36.76
CA GLY A 7 -27.11 0.35 -35.70
C GLY A 7 -26.82 1.81 -35.32
N GLN A 8 -27.20 2.80 -36.11
CA GLN A 8 -26.64 4.16 -35.98
C GLN A 8 -27.60 5.23 -35.43
N LEU A 9 -28.46 4.91 -34.46
CA LEU A 9 -29.45 5.88 -33.94
C LEU A 9 -29.41 6.11 -32.41
N ARG A 10 -28.40 5.62 -31.70
CA ARG A 10 -28.32 5.76 -30.22
C ARG A 10 -27.12 6.55 -29.70
N THR A 11 -26.14 6.90 -30.53
CA THR A 11 -24.92 7.60 -30.09
C THR A 11 -25.02 9.12 -30.24
N THR A 12 -25.64 9.61 -31.32
CA THR A 12 -25.70 11.03 -31.66
C THR A 12 -26.42 11.87 -30.61
N ARG A 13 -27.58 11.41 -30.12
CA ARG A 13 -28.34 12.12 -29.07
C ARG A 13 -27.58 12.20 -27.74
N PHE A 14 -26.80 11.18 -27.42
CA PHE A 14 -26.01 11.18 -26.18
C PHE A 14 -24.80 12.09 -26.30
N GLU A 15 -24.10 12.03 -27.44
CA GLU A 15 -23.00 12.94 -27.75
C GLU A 15 -23.47 14.40 -27.73
N GLU A 16 -24.58 14.73 -28.39
CA GLU A 16 -25.13 16.09 -28.39
C GLU A 16 -25.48 16.58 -26.99
N VAL A 17 -26.07 15.73 -26.15
CA VAL A 17 -26.40 16.09 -24.76
C VAL A 17 -25.12 16.29 -23.93
N LEU A 18 -24.08 15.48 -24.14
CA LEU A 18 -22.77 15.67 -23.50
C LEU A 18 -22.13 16.99 -23.93
N HIS A 19 -22.09 17.26 -25.24
CA HIS A 19 -21.55 18.51 -25.78
C HIS A 19 -22.30 19.72 -25.21
N ASN A 20 -23.63 19.65 -25.13
CA ASN A 20 -24.46 20.73 -24.58
C ASN A 20 -24.24 20.91 -23.06
N SER A 21 -24.09 19.82 -22.31
CA SER A 21 -23.78 19.88 -20.87
C SER A 21 -22.41 20.48 -20.58
N ILE A 22 -21.39 20.16 -21.41
CA ILE A 22 -20.04 20.72 -21.28
C ILE A 22 -20.06 22.20 -21.62
N GLU A 23 -20.72 22.59 -22.71
CA GLU A 23 -20.86 24.01 -23.10
C GLU A 23 -21.62 24.81 -22.05
N ALA A 24 -22.68 24.26 -21.46
CA ALA A 24 -23.43 24.91 -20.39
C ALA A 24 -22.58 25.12 -19.14
N SER A 25 -21.75 24.13 -18.79
CA SER A 25 -20.84 24.24 -17.63
C SER A 25 -19.68 25.21 -17.87
N LEU A 26 -19.21 25.37 -19.11
CA LEU A 26 -18.17 26.35 -19.48
C LEU A 26 -18.73 27.78 -19.55
N ARG A 27 -20.01 27.95 -19.88
CA ARG A 27 -20.70 29.25 -19.92
C ARG A 27 -21.27 29.67 -18.56
N SER A 28 -21.39 28.77 -17.59
CA SER A 28 -21.91 29.08 -16.26
C SER A 28 -20.85 29.77 -15.38
N ASN A 29 -21.11 31.00 -14.96
CA ASN A 29 -20.31 31.73 -13.96
C ASN A 29 -20.62 31.29 -12.51
N THR A 30 -21.18 30.11 -12.30
CA THR A 30 -21.38 29.57 -10.96
C THR A 30 -20.05 29.06 -10.43
N VAL A 31 -19.47 29.79 -9.47
CA VAL A 31 -18.32 29.31 -8.71
C VAL A 31 -18.75 28.06 -7.95
N VAL A 32 -18.46 26.89 -8.53
CA VAL A 32 -18.57 25.62 -7.81
C VAL A 32 -17.62 25.74 -6.61
N PRO A 33 -18.12 25.63 -5.36
CA PRO A 33 -17.25 25.70 -4.20
C PRO A 33 -16.16 24.65 -4.38
N ARG A 34 -14.90 25.10 -4.46
CA ARG A 34 -13.78 24.17 -4.56
C ARG A 34 -13.87 23.21 -3.36
N PRO A 35 -13.82 21.89 -3.58
CA PRO A 35 -13.77 20.95 -2.48
C PRO A 35 -12.65 21.36 -1.52
N VAL A 36 -12.91 21.29 -0.21
CA VAL A 36 -11.98 21.75 0.84
C VAL A 36 -10.56 21.21 0.66
N PHE A 37 -10.44 20.00 0.10
CA PHE A 37 -9.17 19.37 -0.20
C PHE A 37 -8.28 20.18 -1.17
N SER A 38 -8.87 20.89 -2.13
CA SER A 38 -8.16 21.71 -3.11
C SER A 38 -7.63 23.03 -2.53
N GLN A 39 -8.29 23.59 -1.50
CA GLN A 39 -7.85 24.83 -0.84
C GLN A 39 -6.57 24.60 -0.03
N LEU A 40 -6.50 23.49 0.72
CA LEU A 40 -5.35 23.16 1.56
C LEU A 40 -4.06 22.99 0.74
N TYR A 41 -4.13 22.46 -0.48
CA TYR A 41 -2.97 22.28 -1.34
C TYR A 41 -2.46 23.60 -1.96
N LEU A 42 -3.36 24.57 -2.19
CA LEU A 42 -3.03 25.87 -2.75
C LEU A 42 -2.48 26.84 -1.70
N GLU A 43 -3.03 26.83 -0.48
CA GLU A 43 -2.53 27.64 0.64
C GLU A 43 -1.15 27.17 1.13
N ALA A 44 -0.82 25.88 1.00
CA ALA A 44 0.51 25.36 1.33
C ALA A 44 1.62 25.81 0.36
N LYS A 45 1.28 26.53 -0.73
CA LYS A 45 2.24 27.05 -1.73
C LYS A 45 2.46 28.57 -1.68
N GLN A 46 1.90 29.28 -0.70
CA GLN A 46 2.21 30.69 -0.44
C GLN A 46 3.28 30.78 0.67
N PRO A 47 4.58 30.85 0.34
CA PRO A 47 5.56 31.31 1.31
C PRO A 47 5.28 32.78 1.62
N THR A 48 5.04 33.03 2.91
CA THR A 48 4.88 34.34 3.53
C THR A 48 5.96 35.33 3.09
N LEU A 49 5.60 36.32 2.28
CA LEU A 49 6.40 37.54 2.11
C LEU A 49 5.52 38.74 2.41
N HIS A 50 5.46 39.13 3.68
CA HIS A 50 5.49 40.54 4.06
C HIS A 50 5.78 40.71 5.56
N ASN A 51 7.03 41.04 5.90
CA ASN A 51 7.37 42.12 6.85
C ASN A 51 8.90 42.22 7.02
N GLY A 52 9.45 43.41 6.76
CA GLY A 52 10.72 43.85 7.36
C GLY A 52 11.90 44.13 6.43
N ARG A 53 11.84 45.30 5.75
CA ARG A 53 12.93 46.30 5.60
C ARG A 53 14.39 45.83 5.73
N VAL A 54 15.11 45.83 4.61
CA VAL A 54 16.48 46.39 4.50
C VAL A 54 16.74 46.81 3.05
N GLU A 55 17.24 48.04 2.89
CA GLU A 55 17.66 48.67 1.64
C GLU A 55 18.84 47.90 1.02
N ASN A 56 18.85 47.75 -0.30
CA ASN A 56 20.02 47.92 -1.18
C ASN A 56 19.51 48.00 -2.63
N GLU A 57 19.89 49.07 -3.29
CA GLU A 57 19.60 49.40 -4.69
C GLU A 57 20.38 48.45 -5.61
N ASP A 58 19.74 47.95 -6.66
CA ASP A 58 20.32 47.86 -8.00
C ASP A 58 19.19 47.56 -8.98
N GLU A 59 19.05 48.48 -9.92
CA GLU A 59 18.08 48.52 -11.01
C GLU A 59 18.40 47.41 -12.03
N GLU A 60 17.39 46.80 -12.66
CA GLU A 60 17.38 46.47 -14.10
C GLU A 60 16.03 45.84 -14.51
N GLU A 61 15.20 46.74 -15.04
CA GLU A 61 14.33 46.63 -16.23
C GLU A 61 13.37 45.43 -16.46
N GLU A 62 12.12 45.85 -16.62
CA GLU A 62 11.00 45.25 -17.33
C GLU A 62 11.36 44.43 -18.58
N ASP A 63 11.00 43.14 -18.60
CA ASP A 63 10.58 42.47 -19.84
C ASP A 63 9.39 41.53 -19.59
N GLY A 64 8.23 42.01 -20.02
CA GLY A 64 7.04 41.19 -20.22
C GLY A 64 7.22 40.27 -21.43
N SER A 65 7.82 39.10 -21.22
CA SER A 65 7.86 38.03 -22.22
C SER A 65 6.79 36.97 -21.91
N GLU A 66 5.60 37.14 -22.49
CA GLU A 66 4.56 36.10 -22.57
C GLU A 66 5.03 34.96 -23.51
N SER A 67 5.82 34.02 -22.98
CA SER A 67 6.18 32.81 -23.71
C SER A 67 4.97 31.90 -23.85
N ASN A 68 4.36 31.87 -25.03
CA ASN A 68 3.46 30.80 -25.50
C ASN A 68 4.24 29.49 -25.75
N SER A 69 4.92 28.98 -24.71
CA SER A 69 5.50 27.64 -24.78
C SER A 69 4.40 26.61 -24.53
N PRO A 70 4.28 25.54 -25.36
CA PRO A 70 3.39 24.43 -25.05
C PRO A 70 3.72 23.90 -23.65
N PRO A 71 2.71 23.46 -22.86
CA PRO A 71 2.97 22.99 -21.50
C PRO A 71 4.01 21.88 -21.57
N VAL A 72 5.16 22.12 -20.93
CA VAL A 72 6.25 21.16 -20.85
C VAL A 72 5.63 19.84 -20.38
N PRO A 73 5.77 18.73 -21.13
CA PRO A 73 5.25 17.44 -20.69
C PRO A 73 5.73 17.21 -19.27
N TYR A 74 4.82 16.88 -18.36
CA TYR A 74 5.14 16.58 -16.98
C TYR A 74 6.19 15.47 -16.95
N LYS A 75 7.47 15.85 -16.91
CA LYS A 75 8.54 14.92 -16.61
C LYS A 75 8.39 14.61 -15.15
N MET A 76 7.79 13.46 -14.84
CA MET A 76 7.95 12.86 -13.53
C MET A 76 9.44 12.88 -13.22
N LYS A 77 9.81 13.49 -12.09
CA LYS A 77 11.15 13.29 -11.54
C LYS A 77 11.36 11.76 -11.47
N PRO A 78 12.48 11.22 -11.99
CA PRO A 78 12.81 9.83 -11.75
C PRO A 78 12.74 9.58 -10.24
N PRO A 79 12.24 8.41 -9.81
CA PRO A 79 12.09 8.16 -8.40
C PRO A 79 13.42 8.37 -7.68
N PRO A 80 13.43 8.94 -6.46
CA PRO A 80 14.64 9.26 -5.75
C PRO A 80 15.58 8.05 -5.72
N GLU A 81 16.82 8.28 -6.15
CA GLU A 81 17.87 7.27 -6.11
C GLU A 81 18.01 6.78 -4.66
N GLY A 82 17.84 5.47 -4.44
CA GLY A 82 18.18 4.85 -3.15
C GLY A 82 17.19 3.86 -2.55
N TYR A 83 16.02 3.62 -3.15
CA TYR A 83 15.13 2.56 -2.65
C TYR A 83 15.16 1.31 -3.55
N CYS A 84 15.35 0.15 -2.94
CA CYS A 84 15.32 -1.15 -3.60
C CYS A 84 13.91 -1.44 -4.12
N THR A 85 13.82 -1.97 -5.35
CA THR A 85 12.55 -2.39 -5.99
C THR A 85 12.53 -3.88 -6.34
N THR A 86 13.55 -4.62 -5.89
CA THR A 86 13.78 -6.03 -6.17
C THR A 86 12.73 -6.89 -5.47
N ASP A 87 12.13 -7.84 -6.19
CA ASP A 87 11.19 -8.80 -5.61
C ASP A 87 11.91 -9.65 -4.55
N GLY A 88 11.26 -9.84 -3.40
CA GLY A 88 11.88 -10.51 -2.25
C GLY A 88 12.56 -9.57 -1.25
N PHE A 89 12.72 -8.29 -1.55
CA PHE A 89 13.43 -7.33 -0.70
C PHE A 89 12.55 -6.15 -0.33
N CYS A 90 12.74 -5.56 0.86
CA CYS A 90 12.11 -4.29 1.21
C CYS A 90 12.79 -3.11 0.50
N GLN A 91 12.19 -1.92 0.59
CA GLN A 91 12.75 -0.67 0.05
C GLN A 91 14.15 -0.32 0.59
N ALA A 92 14.50 -0.74 1.80
CA ALA A 92 15.85 -0.61 2.33
C ALA A 92 16.86 -1.69 1.83
N GLY A 93 16.47 -2.55 0.88
CA GLY A 93 17.33 -3.57 0.29
C GLY A 93 17.57 -4.81 1.16
N ARG A 94 16.74 -5.04 2.19
CA ARG A 94 16.86 -6.20 3.08
C ARG A 94 15.98 -7.34 2.59
N ASP A 95 16.53 -8.56 2.61
CA ASP A 95 15.84 -9.77 2.16
C ASP A 95 14.72 -10.14 3.13
N LEU A 96 13.54 -10.43 2.58
CA LEU A 96 12.34 -10.82 3.31
C LEU A 96 11.93 -12.28 3.05
N ARG A 97 12.62 -12.98 2.15
CA ARG A 97 12.25 -14.33 1.76
C ARG A 97 12.39 -15.27 2.95
N LEU A 98 11.42 -16.17 3.10
CA LEU A 98 11.44 -17.18 4.16
C LEU A 98 12.78 -17.93 4.16
N SER A 99 13.29 -18.30 2.98
CA SER A 99 14.58 -19.00 2.81
C SER A 99 15.79 -18.23 3.32
N SER A 100 15.73 -16.90 3.36
CA SER A 100 16.81 -16.05 3.90
C SER A 100 16.69 -15.90 5.41
N LEU A 101 15.47 -15.82 5.94
CA LEU A 101 15.19 -15.54 7.35
C LEU A 101 14.99 -16.80 8.21
N VAL A 102 15.27 -18.00 7.69
CA VAL A 102 15.04 -19.29 8.38
C VAL A 102 15.76 -19.34 9.74
N SER A 103 17.04 -18.98 9.75
CA SER A 103 17.91 -19.12 10.92
C SER A 103 18.07 -17.83 11.73
N GLU A 104 17.54 -16.70 11.22
CA GLU A 104 17.72 -15.41 11.84
C GLU A 104 16.89 -15.29 13.14
N PRO A 105 17.46 -14.80 14.24
CA PRO A 105 16.68 -14.43 15.42
C PRO A 105 15.77 -13.26 15.06
N GLN A 106 14.47 -13.41 15.27
CA GLN A 106 13.48 -12.39 14.95
C GLN A 106 12.92 -11.78 16.23
N ASP A 107 13.17 -10.50 16.43
CA ASP A 107 12.54 -9.72 17.49
C ASP A 107 11.11 -9.34 17.06
N VAL A 108 10.15 -10.21 17.40
CA VAL A 108 8.73 -9.99 17.11
C VAL A 108 8.10 -9.30 18.32
N PRO A 109 7.57 -8.06 18.17
CA PRO A 109 6.96 -7.36 19.29
C PRO A 109 5.77 -8.13 19.88
N PRO A 110 5.51 -8.00 21.19
CA PRO A 110 4.35 -8.62 21.82
C PRO A 110 3.05 -8.25 21.09
N GLY A 111 2.22 -9.25 20.81
CA GLY A 111 0.97 -9.07 20.07
C GLY A 111 1.09 -9.12 18.55
N PHE A 112 2.30 -9.22 17.99
CA PHE A 112 2.51 -9.47 16.57
C PHE A 112 2.73 -10.95 16.30
N LEU A 113 2.33 -11.39 15.10
CA LEU A 113 2.55 -12.73 14.59
C LEU A 113 3.31 -12.66 13.27
N LEU A 114 4.18 -13.64 13.05
CA LEU A 114 4.84 -13.81 11.76
C LEU A 114 3.87 -14.42 10.76
N VAL A 115 3.76 -13.78 9.61
CA VAL A 115 2.90 -14.20 8.51
C VAL A 115 3.67 -14.20 7.21
N GLY A 116 3.33 -15.15 6.36
CA GLY A 116 3.84 -15.29 5.00
C GLY A 116 2.91 -14.60 4.00
N ALA A 117 3.46 -13.64 3.25
CA ALA A 117 2.81 -13.00 2.12
C ALA A 117 3.27 -13.65 0.80
N LEU A 118 2.35 -13.90 -0.12
CA LEU A 118 2.66 -14.41 -1.46
C LEU A 118 2.61 -13.30 -2.51
N SER A 119 3.70 -13.20 -3.27
CA SER A 119 3.83 -12.30 -4.43
C SER A 119 3.11 -12.90 -5.64
N ALA A 120 2.37 -12.10 -6.39
CA ALA A 120 1.68 -12.57 -7.59
C ALA A 120 2.66 -12.93 -8.73
N GLY A 121 3.86 -12.33 -8.74
CA GLY A 121 4.90 -12.60 -9.72
C GLY A 121 5.76 -13.82 -9.39
N ALA A 122 5.72 -14.30 -8.15
CA ALA A 122 6.53 -15.43 -7.67
C ALA A 122 5.74 -16.21 -6.60
N PRO A 123 4.86 -17.15 -7.00
CA PRO A 123 3.95 -17.85 -6.08
C PRO A 123 4.66 -18.79 -5.10
N ASP A 124 5.91 -19.17 -5.40
CA ASP A 124 6.74 -20.01 -4.52
C ASP A 124 7.58 -19.18 -3.54
N THR A 125 7.68 -17.86 -3.76
CA THR A 125 8.43 -16.96 -2.88
C THR A 125 7.53 -16.45 -1.76
N LEU A 126 7.79 -16.92 -0.54
CA LEU A 126 7.08 -16.47 0.66
C LEU A 126 7.85 -15.34 1.35
N LEU A 127 7.22 -14.18 1.51
CA LEU A 127 7.81 -13.03 2.21
C LEU A 127 7.36 -13.02 3.68
N VAL A 128 8.32 -12.88 4.58
CA VAL A 128 8.10 -12.87 6.03
C VAL A 128 7.75 -11.47 6.49
N CYS A 129 6.61 -11.33 7.15
CA CYS A 129 6.10 -10.07 7.68
C CYS A 129 5.67 -10.28 9.14
N ALA A 130 5.76 -9.25 9.98
CA ALA A 130 5.11 -9.25 11.28
C ALA A 130 3.82 -8.43 11.19
N VAL A 131 2.69 -9.01 11.64
CA VAL A 131 1.38 -8.35 11.62
C VAL A 131 0.74 -8.47 12.99
N ASP A 132 0.14 -7.39 13.48
CA ASP A 132 -0.56 -7.39 14.76
C ASP A 132 -1.74 -8.38 14.70
N ARG A 133 -1.78 -9.28 15.69
CA ARG A 133 -2.72 -10.40 15.77
C ARG A 133 -4.18 -9.96 15.73
N ARG A 134 -4.49 -8.73 16.15
CA ARG A 134 -5.86 -8.19 16.12
C ARG A 134 -6.39 -8.00 14.71
N PHE A 135 -5.51 -7.85 13.72
CA PHE A 135 -5.87 -7.69 12.31
C PHE A 135 -5.83 -9.01 11.53
N LEU A 136 -5.46 -10.11 12.19
CA LEU A 136 -5.49 -11.45 11.66
C LEU A 136 -6.71 -12.20 12.23
N PRO A 137 -7.30 -13.13 11.47
CA PRO A 137 -8.38 -13.94 12.00
C PRO A 137 -7.83 -14.94 13.02
N ASP A 138 -8.69 -15.34 13.95
CA ASP A 138 -8.43 -16.49 14.82
C ASP A 138 -8.50 -17.82 14.05
N GLU A 139 -8.25 -18.93 14.74
CA GLU A 139 -8.31 -20.29 14.17
C GLU A 139 -9.68 -20.63 13.53
N ARG A 140 -10.74 -19.95 13.94
CA ARG A 140 -12.11 -20.10 13.40
C ARG A 140 -12.38 -19.17 12.23
N GLY A 141 -11.38 -18.40 11.79
CA GLY A 141 -11.51 -17.39 10.75
C GLY A 141 -12.26 -16.13 11.19
N CYS A 142 -12.40 -15.89 12.49
CA CYS A 142 -13.21 -14.82 13.08
C CYS A 142 -12.35 -13.71 13.71
N ASN A 143 -12.99 -12.63 14.17
CA ASN A 143 -12.40 -11.65 15.08
C ASN A 143 -11.21 -10.83 14.55
N ALA A 144 -11.05 -10.74 13.23
CA ALA A 144 -10.09 -9.83 12.61
C ALA A 144 -10.66 -8.41 12.51
N LEU A 145 -9.94 -7.43 13.07
CA LEU A 145 -10.27 -6.02 12.89
C LEU A 145 -10.13 -5.58 11.42
N LEU A 146 -10.96 -4.61 11.06
CA LEU A 146 -10.80 -3.84 9.83
C LEU A 146 -9.51 -3.00 9.94
N GLY A 147 -8.79 -2.88 8.82
CA GLY A 147 -7.50 -2.20 8.78
C GLY A 147 -6.31 -3.15 8.82
N PHE A 148 -5.13 -2.59 9.12
CA PHE A 148 -3.85 -3.28 9.08
C PHE A 148 -2.89 -2.66 10.10
N SER A 149 -2.02 -3.48 10.66
CA SER A 149 -0.84 -3.00 11.38
C SER A 149 0.27 -4.02 11.16
N GLY A 150 1.33 -3.58 10.48
CA GLY A 150 2.45 -4.45 10.10
C GLY A 150 3.80 -3.81 10.38
N ASN A 151 4.81 -4.66 10.49
CA ASN A 151 6.21 -4.31 10.62
C ASN A 151 7.02 -5.10 9.58
N CYS A 152 8.04 -4.45 9.01
CA CYS A 152 8.95 -5.06 8.05
C CYS A 152 10.00 -5.88 8.80
N MET A 153 10.12 -7.17 8.49
CA MET A 153 11.10 -8.06 9.14
C MET A 153 12.52 -7.93 8.60
N GLY A 154 12.69 -7.24 7.46
CA GLY A 154 13.99 -7.07 6.82
C GLY A 154 14.74 -5.84 7.34
N CYS A 155 14.10 -4.68 7.33
CA CYS A 155 14.68 -3.42 7.82
C CYS A 155 14.25 -3.03 9.24
N GLY A 156 13.24 -3.72 9.80
CA GLY A 156 12.75 -3.42 11.15
C GLY A 156 11.82 -2.22 11.25
N GLU A 157 11.45 -1.58 10.13
CA GLU A 157 10.49 -0.47 10.12
C GLU A 157 9.12 -0.92 10.64
N LYS A 158 8.52 -0.13 11.54
CA LYS A 158 7.32 -0.51 12.30
C LYS A 158 6.18 0.47 12.06
N GLY A 159 4.95 0.01 12.31
CA GLY A 159 3.79 0.90 12.42
C GLY A 159 3.08 1.20 11.10
N PHE A 160 3.23 0.35 10.08
CA PHE A 160 2.46 0.47 8.84
C PHE A 160 0.98 0.27 9.12
N ARG A 161 0.16 1.31 8.96
CA ARG A 161 -1.28 1.29 9.29
C ARG A 161 -2.17 0.85 8.12
N TYR A 162 -1.63 0.93 6.91
CA TYR A 162 -2.33 0.58 5.68
C TYR A 162 -1.58 -0.52 4.94
N PHE A 163 -2.32 -1.54 4.49
CA PHE A 163 -1.71 -2.65 3.75
C PHE A 163 -1.12 -2.19 2.41
N THR A 164 -1.67 -1.15 1.79
CA THR A 164 -1.16 -0.51 0.57
C THR A 164 0.26 0.00 0.76
N GLU A 165 0.50 0.78 1.81
CA GLU A 165 1.81 1.33 2.16
C GLU A 165 2.78 0.20 2.45
N PHE A 166 2.35 -0.77 3.26
CA PHE A 166 3.17 -1.92 3.61
C PHE A 166 3.56 -2.75 2.38
N SER A 167 2.60 -3.07 1.51
CA SER A 167 2.87 -3.85 0.30
C SER A 167 3.87 -3.16 -0.63
N ASN A 168 3.80 -1.83 -0.72
CA ASN A 168 4.75 -1.04 -1.48
C ASN A 168 6.14 -1.08 -0.85
N HIS A 169 6.22 -0.95 0.49
CA HIS A 169 7.48 -1.00 1.22
C HIS A 169 8.21 -2.35 1.07
N ILE A 170 7.49 -3.47 1.09
CA ILE A 170 8.09 -4.80 0.93
C ILE A 170 8.23 -5.23 -0.54
N ASN A 171 8.01 -4.33 -1.49
CA ASN A 171 8.00 -4.59 -2.94
C ASN A 171 7.10 -5.76 -3.37
N LEU A 172 6.01 -6.01 -2.65
CA LEU A 172 5.10 -7.10 -2.93
C LEU A 172 4.39 -6.87 -4.28
N LYS A 173 4.58 -7.76 -5.25
CA LYS A 173 3.88 -7.66 -6.54
C LYS A 173 2.42 -8.06 -6.40
N LEU A 174 1.53 -7.18 -6.83
CA LEU A 174 0.09 -7.33 -6.74
C LEU A 174 -0.50 -7.50 -8.14
N SER A 175 -1.31 -8.54 -8.37
CA SER A 175 -2.07 -8.69 -9.62
C SER A 175 -3.44 -8.00 -9.58
N THR A 176 -3.88 -7.59 -8.39
CA THR A 176 -5.15 -6.89 -8.15
C THR A 176 -4.99 -5.89 -7.03
N GLN A 177 -6.08 -5.25 -6.61
CA GLN A 177 -6.09 -4.36 -5.46
C GLN A 177 -5.35 -4.96 -4.24
N PRO A 178 -4.50 -4.17 -3.55
CA PRO A 178 -3.79 -4.55 -2.32
C PRO A 178 -4.76 -4.85 -1.19
N LYS A 179 -5.30 -6.07 -1.17
CA LYS A 179 -6.14 -6.57 -0.07
C LYS A 179 -5.33 -7.54 0.77
N LYS A 180 -5.15 -7.24 2.06
CA LYS A 180 -4.39 -8.10 2.99
C LYS A 180 -4.85 -9.57 2.93
N GLN A 181 -6.15 -9.81 2.79
CA GLN A 181 -6.76 -11.14 2.74
C GLN A 181 -6.37 -11.93 1.49
N LYS A 182 -6.04 -11.24 0.40
CA LYS A 182 -5.60 -11.87 -0.83
C LYS A 182 -4.14 -12.31 -0.75
N HIS A 183 -3.29 -11.56 -0.05
CA HIS A 183 -1.84 -11.73 -0.11
C HIS A 183 -1.24 -12.41 1.11
N LEU A 184 -1.77 -12.17 2.32
CA LEU A 184 -1.35 -12.86 3.52
C LEU A 184 -1.99 -14.25 3.54
N LYS A 185 -1.18 -15.30 3.51
CA LYS A 185 -1.67 -16.67 3.30
C LYS A 185 -1.35 -17.64 4.41
N TYR A 186 -0.21 -17.50 5.07
CA TYR A 186 0.25 -18.48 6.07
C TYR A 186 0.69 -17.78 7.35
N HIS A 187 0.44 -18.42 8.48
CA HIS A 187 1.21 -18.16 9.69
C HIS A 187 2.59 -18.79 9.54
N LEU A 188 3.59 -18.23 10.21
CA LEU A 188 4.93 -18.81 10.28
C LEU A 188 5.21 -19.23 11.72
N SER A 189 5.84 -20.39 11.87
CA SER A 189 6.19 -20.96 13.16
C SER A 189 7.66 -21.36 13.15
N ARG A 190 8.27 -21.44 14.33
CA ARG A 190 9.58 -22.09 14.46
C ARG A 190 9.40 -23.58 14.67
N ASP A 191 10.22 -24.37 14.00
CA ASP A 191 10.25 -25.82 14.21
C ASP A 191 11.06 -26.19 15.47
N ASN A 192 11.21 -27.49 15.71
CA ASN A 192 11.97 -28.01 16.86
C ASN A 192 13.47 -27.65 16.83
N GLN A 193 14.00 -27.24 15.67
CA GLN A 193 15.36 -26.78 15.49
C GLN A 193 15.47 -25.25 15.61
N GLY A 194 14.36 -24.56 15.89
CA GLY A 194 14.29 -23.11 15.98
C GLY A 194 14.24 -22.41 14.62
N GLN A 195 14.13 -23.15 13.51
CA GLN A 195 14.09 -22.61 12.16
C GLN A 195 12.71 -22.12 11.78
N LEU A 196 12.61 -20.98 11.10
CA LEU A 196 11.34 -20.44 10.64
C LEU A 196 10.82 -21.26 9.46
N VAL A 197 9.62 -21.82 9.64
CA VAL A 197 8.96 -22.66 8.65
C VAL A 197 7.55 -22.14 8.35
N ARG A 198 7.05 -22.52 7.17
CA ARG A 198 5.67 -22.23 6.76
C ARG A 198 4.69 -23.05 7.61
N GLY A 199 3.81 -22.34 8.31
CA GLY A 199 2.78 -22.93 9.17
C GLY A 199 1.39 -22.96 8.51
N ALA A 200 0.36 -22.94 9.36
CA ALA A 200 -1.04 -23.08 8.96
C ALA A 200 -1.50 -21.93 8.04
N ALA A 201 -2.42 -22.22 7.14
CA ALA A 201 -3.03 -21.20 6.28
C ALA A 201 -3.94 -20.26 7.10
N ILE A 202 -3.89 -18.98 6.80
CA ILE A 202 -4.75 -17.96 7.41
C ILE A 202 -6.18 -18.13 6.87
N CYS A 203 -7.14 -18.41 7.74
CA CYS A 203 -8.52 -18.63 7.37
C CYS A 203 -9.28 -17.29 7.20
N TRP A 204 -9.21 -16.71 6.00
CA TRP A 204 -10.01 -15.52 5.68
C TRP A 204 -11.44 -15.92 5.31
N LYS A 205 -12.42 -15.60 6.17
CA LYS A 205 -13.84 -15.77 5.82
C LYS A 205 -14.19 -14.99 4.55
N GLY A 206 -14.88 -15.63 3.60
CA GLY A 206 -15.41 -14.99 2.40
C GLY A 206 -14.53 -15.04 1.14
N LEU A 207 -13.32 -15.60 1.19
CA LEU A 207 -12.52 -15.90 0.00
C LEU A 207 -12.79 -17.34 -0.45
N GLY A 208 -13.61 -17.49 -1.49
CA GLY A 208 -13.97 -18.79 -2.06
C GLY A 208 -12.73 -19.67 -2.32
N LYS A 209 -12.81 -20.92 -1.83
CA LYS A 209 -11.86 -22.02 -2.09
C LYS A 209 -10.41 -21.76 -1.67
N THR A 210 -10.16 -21.59 -0.37
CA THR A 210 -8.88 -22.04 0.20
C THR A 210 -9.16 -23.22 1.13
N ARG A 211 -8.73 -24.42 0.70
CA ARG A 211 -8.83 -25.66 1.48
C ARG A 211 -7.92 -25.49 2.70
N CYS A 212 -8.51 -25.20 3.85
CA CYS A 212 -7.80 -25.19 5.12
C CYS A 212 -7.28 -26.62 5.36
N TRP A 213 -5.99 -26.86 5.18
CA TRP A 213 -5.34 -28.09 5.65
C TRP A 213 -5.17 -27.98 7.16
N ALA A 214 -6.26 -28.21 7.88
CA ALA A 214 -6.23 -28.39 9.32
C ALA A 214 -5.90 -29.87 9.62
N LYS A 215 -4.61 -30.22 9.68
CA LYS A 215 -4.13 -31.39 10.43
C LYS A 215 -2.78 -31.04 11.07
N ASN A 216 -2.69 -31.30 12.37
CA ASN A 216 -1.57 -31.10 13.30
C ASN A 216 -1.30 -29.68 13.82
N ILE A 217 -2.27 -29.16 14.58
CA ILE A 217 -1.95 -28.33 15.76
C ILE A 217 -2.17 -29.25 16.97
N GLN A 218 -1.15 -30.01 17.35
CA GLN A 218 -1.07 -30.53 18.71
C GLN A 218 0.16 -29.92 19.39
N HIS A 219 -0.12 -29.36 20.58
CA HIS A 219 0.83 -28.95 21.61
C HIS A 219 1.52 -27.58 21.47
N TYR A 220 0.73 -26.50 21.59
CA TYR A 220 1.21 -25.30 22.29
C TYR A 220 0.79 -25.38 23.76
N LYS A 221 1.52 -26.18 24.55
CA LYS A 221 1.59 -25.97 26.01
C LYS A 221 2.56 -24.82 26.23
N ILE A 222 2.01 -23.63 26.39
CA ILE A 222 2.72 -22.45 26.90
C ILE A 222 3.32 -22.84 28.25
N HIS A 223 4.61 -23.14 28.29
CA HIS A 223 5.37 -23.19 29.53
C HIS A 223 5.55 -21.76 29.99
N VAL A 224 4.61 -21.28 30.81
CA VAL A 224 4.82 -20.11 31.65
C VAL A 224 5.94 -20.48 32.61
N HIS A 225 7.14 -19.98 32.35
CA HIS A 225 8.23 -19.99 33.31
C HIS A 225 7.73 -19.26 34.57
N LYS A 226 7.38 -20.03 35.60
CA LYS A 226 7.30 -19.53 36.96
C LYS A 226 8.73 -19.19 37.36
N GLN A 227 9.06 -17.91 37.28
CA GLN A 227 10.25 -17.37 37.92
C GLN A 227 9.98 -17.42 39.42
N GLN A 228 10.66 -18.37 40.07
CA GLN A 228 10.63 -18.56 41.50
C GLN A 228 11.43 -17.42 42.13
N VAL A 229 10.72 -16.51 42.81
CA VAL A 229 11.33 -15.48 43.65
C VAL A 229 11.81 -16.19 44.91
N CYS A 230 13.13 -16.28 45.08
CA CYS A 230 13.75 -16.64 46.35
C CYS A 230 13.67 -15.46 47.31
N CYS A 231 13.07 -15.66 48.47
CA CYS A 231 13.41 -15.05 49.75
C CYS A 231 13.15 -16.10 50.84
#